data_AF-A0A7Y2MR97-F1
#
_entry.id   AF-A0A7Y2MR97-F1
#
_cell.length_a   1.000
_cell.length_b   1.000
_cell.length_c   1.000
_cell.angle_alpha   90.00
_cell.angle_beta   90.00
_cell.angle_gamma   90.00
#
_symmetry.space_group_name_H-M   'P 1'
#
loop_
_entity.id
_entity.type
_entity.pdbx_description
1 polymer ?
#
loop_
_entity_poly.entity_id
_entity_poly.type
_entity_poly.pdbx_seq_one_letter_code
_entity_poly.pdbx_strand_id
1 'polypeptide(L)'
;MKELLSIIFGLVMLNGLNAFSGVPGPDDFFPSTSKVTQDTIPVKDRYGDFVTDPKINPFDITPSIVEQKVEYDPVTGNYIVFEKIGDEYYRTPTYLTFNEYLDWRSKQEEKEYFNRLAGINTGRKGPSVTTDPMERIDIQGNLVDRLFGGTEVDIRPQGNVDLTFGLDYY
;
A
#
# COMPACT_ATOMS: atom_id res chain seq x y z
N MET A 1 -29.67 -32.84 -77.02
CA MET A 1 -28.69 -32.14 -76.16
C MET A 1 -28.61 -30.63 -76.49
N LYS A 2 -29.75 -29.93 -76.56
CA LYS A 2 -29.79 -28.47 -76.76
C LYS A 2 -30.65 -27.76 -75.69
N GLU A 3 -31.61 -28.47 -75.09
CA GLU A 3 -32.46 -27.93 -74.02
C GLU A 3 -31.80 -27.92 -72.63
N LEU A 4 -30.90 -28.86 -72.33
CA LEU A 4 -30.20 -28.94 -71.02
C LEU A 4 -29.11 -27.87 -70.83
N LEU A 5 -28.60 -27.30 -71.93
CA LEU A 5 -27.53 -26.29 -71.90
C LEU A 5 -28.08 -24.86 -71.71
N SER A 6 -29.36 -24.64 -72.05
CA SER A 6 -30.06 -23.36 -71.86
C SER A 6 -30.39 -23.08 -70.38
N ILE A 7 -30.75 -24.11 -69.61
CA ILE A 7 -31.12 -24.00 -68.19
C ILE A 7 -29.89 -23.64 -67.32
N ILE A 8 -28.71 -24.14 -67.68
CA ILE A 8 -27.46 -23.85 -66.95
C ILE A 8 -27.00 -22.41 -67.22
N PHE A 9 -27.23 -21.86 -68.42
CA PHE A 9 -26.89 -20.47 -68.73
C PHE A 9 -27.86 -19.47 -68.10
N GLY A 10 -29.14 -19.85 -67.90
CA GLY A 10 -30.14 -19.05 -67.22
C GLY A 10 -29.94 -18.94 -65.69
N LEU A 11 -29.39 -19.97 -65.04
CA LEU A 11 -29.16 -19.97 -63.58
C LEU A 11 -27.93 -19.14 -63.17
N VAL A 12 -26.97 -18.92 -64.07
CA VAL A 12 -25.75 -18.16 -63.79
C VAL A 12 -25.97 -16.64 -63.86
N MET A 13 -27.03 -16.17 -64.53
CA MET A 13 -27.31 -14.73 -64.69
C MET A 13 -28.19 -14.12 -63.59
N LEU A 14 -28.71 -14.89 -62.63
CA LEU A 14 -29.51 -14.36 -61.51
C LEU A 14 -28.69 -14.10 -60.23
N ASN A 15 -27.42 -14.51 -60.17
CA ASN A 15 -26.52 -14.27 -59.03
C ASN A 15 -25.41 -13.26 -59.33
N GLY A 16 -25.58 -12.44 -60.38
CA GLY A 16 -24.62 -11.43 -60.82
C GLY A 16 -24.96 -10.00 -60.42
N LEU A 17 -25.78 -9.77 -59.39
CA LEU A 17 -26.23 -8.42 -59.01
C LEU A 17 -25.85 -8.00 -57.58
N ASN A 18 -24.79 -8.56 -57.00
CA ASN A 18 -24.27 -8.12 -55.70
C ASN A 18 -22.73 -8.16 -55.68
N ALA A 19 -22.07 -7.35 -56.50
CA ALA A 19 -20.62 -7.20 -56.42
C ALA A 19 -20.11 -5.87 -57.04
N PHE A 20 -20.73 -4.72 -56.73
CA PHE A 20 -20.06 -3.42 -56.84
C PHE A 20 -20.79 -2.31 -56.07
N SER A 21 -20.93 -2.47 -54.75
CA SER A 21 -21.32 -1.38 -53.84
C SER A 21 -20.36 -1.36 -52.67
N GLY A 22 -19.18 -0.80 -52.89
CA GLY A 22 -18.14 -0.71 -51.89
C GLY A 22 -16.90 -0.04 -52.42
N VAL A 23 -17.05 1.03 -53.19
CA VAL A 23 -16.00 2.05 -53.21
C VAL A 23 -16.17 2.76 -51.87
N PRO A 24 -15.24 2.63 -50.92
CA PRO A 24 -15.34 3.38 -49.69
C PRO A 24 -15.36 4.88 -50.05
N GLY A 25 -16.33 5.60 -49.53
CA GLY A 25 -16.42 7.04 -49.73
C GLY A 25 -15.19 7.72 -49.11
N PRO A 26 -14.84 8.96 -49.53
CA PRO A 26 -13.75 9.73 -48.91
C PRO A 26 -13.92 9.93 -47.39
N ASP A 27 -15.11 9.62 -46.87
CA ASP A 27 -15.59 9.71 -45.51
C ASP A 27 -15.46 8.41 -44.69
N ASP A 28 -15.01 7.30 -45.28
CA ASP A 28 -14.77 6.02 -44.56
C ASP A 28 -13.43 5.99 -43.80
N PHE A 29 -12.67 7.09 -43.81
CA PHE A 29 -11.51 7.30 -42.95
C PHE A 29 -11.94 7.76 -41.55
N PHE A 30 -12.61 6.88 -40.81
CA PHE A 30 -12.57 7.02 -39.36
C PHE A 30 -11.19 6.52 -38.91
N PRO A 31 -10.31 7.36 -38.34
CA PRO A 31 -9.15 6.83 -37.66
C PRO A 31 -9.68 5.83 -36.64
N SER A 32 -9.25 4.57 -36.73
CA SER A 32 -9.47 3.64 -35.65
C SER A 32 -9.00 4.38 -34.41
N THR A 33 -9.92 4.65 -33.47
CA THR A 33 -9.53 5.14 -32.16
C THR A 33 -8.70 4.02 -31.57
N SER A 34 -7.39 4.05 -31.83
CA SER A 34 -6.41 3.24 -31.16
C SER A 34 -6.62 3.59 -29.71
N LYS A 35 -7.30 2.69 -29.00
CA LYS A 35 -7.47 2.78 -27.56
C LYS A 35 -6.04 2.88 -27.04
N VAL A 36 -5.63 4.09 -26.66
CA VAL A 36 -4.27 4.35 -26.21
C VAL A 36 -4.09 3.45 -25.00
N THR A 37 -3.39 2.34 -25.20
CA THR A 37 -3.00 1.46 -24.11
C THR A 37 -1.96 2.25 -23.35
N GLN A 38 -2.38 2.85 -22.25
CA GLN A 38 -1.48 3.57 -21.37
C GLN A 38 -0.43 2.56 -20.86
N ASP A 39 0.80 2.70 -21.35
CA ASP A 39 1.94 1.83 -21.02
C ASP A 39 2.38 1.99 -19.55
N THR A 40 2.00 3.12 -18.93
CA THR A 40 2.32 3.45 -17.54
C THR A 40 1.09 3.31 -16.65
N ILE A 41 1.20 2.55 -15.56
CA ILE A 41 0.19 2.53 -14.50
C ILE A 41 0.04 3.97 -13.98
N PRO A 42 -1.15 4.60 -14.07
CA PRO A 42 -1.32 5.98 -13.62
C PRO A 42 -1.01 6.08 -12.13
N VAL A 43 -0.15 7.02 -11.75
CA VAL A 43 0.12 7.32 -10.35
C VAL A 43 -1.15 7.90 -9.75
N LYS A 44 -1.81 7.13 -8.90
CA LYS A 44 -2.91 7.62 -8.07
C LYS A 44 -2.33 8.13 -6.77
N ASP A 45 -2.65 9.37 -6.43
CA ASP A 45 -2.36 9.86 -5.10
C ASP A 45 -3.40 9.32 -4.10
N ARG A 46 -2.98 9.16 -2.84
CA ARG A 46 -3.89 8.83 -1.75
C ARG A 46 -4.58 10.10 -1.25
N TYR A 47 -5.75 9.95 -0.66
CA TYR A 47 -6.47 11.09 -0.07
C TYR A 47 -6.32 11.13 1.45
N GLY A 48 -6.23 9.96 2.08
CA GLY A 48 -6.05 9.84 3.53
C GLY A 48 -4.60 9.92 3.99
N ASP A 49 -4.38 9.58 5.27
CA ASP A 49 -3.06 9.43 5.88
C ASP A 49 -2.39 8.10 5.49
N PHE A 50 -1.12 7.93 5.88
CA PHE A 50 -0.33 6.75 5.54
C PHE A 50 -0.66 5.49 6.38
N VAL A 51 -1.48 5.62 7.43
CA VAL A 51 -1.87 4.55 8.35
C VAL A 51 -3.19 3.91 7.90
N THR A 52 -4.22 4.72 7.66
CA THR A 52 -5.59 4.30 7.31
C THR A 52 -5.80 4.09 5.82
N ASP A 53 -5.09 4.85 4.97
CA ASP A 53 -5.14 4.77 3.50
C ASP A 53 -3.72 4.52 2.94
N PRO A 54 -3.09 3.37 3.25
CA PRO A 54 -1.74 3.09 2.80
C PRO A 54 -1.72 2.87 1.29
N LYS A 55 -0.88 3.64 0.59
CA LYS A 55 -0.65 3.45 -0.84
C LYS A 55 0.25 2.23 -1.07
N ILE A 56 -0.32 1.17 -1.65
CA ILE A 56 0.41 -0.05 -2.02
C ILE A 56 0.85 0.05 -3.48
N ASN A 57 2.02 0.64 -3.71
CA ASN A 57 2.68 0.59 -5.01
C ASN A 57 4.19 0.40 -4.79
N PRO A 58 4.79 -0.69 -5.29
CA PRO A 58 6.22 -0.96 -5.10
C PRO A 58 7.14 0.06 -5.77
N PHE A 59 6.63 0.86 -6.72
CA PHE A 59 7.37 1.91 -7.42
C PHE A 59 7.07 3.31 -6.88
N ASP A 60 6.14 3.44 -5.93
CA ASP A 60 5.84 4.71 -5.29
C ASP A 60 6.73 4.90 -4.08
N ILE A 61 7.83 5.61 -4.27
CA ILE A 61 8.76 5.94 -3.21
C ILE A 61 8.32 7.24 -2.54
N THR A 62 8.03 7.19 -1.23
CA THR A 62 7.87 8.41 -0.44
C THR A 62 9.21 9.14 -0.39
N PRO A 63 9.29 10.39 -0.84
CA PRO A 63 10.54 11.13 -0.81
C PRO A 63 10.95 11.39 0.65
N SER A 64 12.26 11.39 0.92
CA SER A 64 12.81 11.56 2.27
C SER A 64 12.50 12.92 2.91
N ILE A 65 12.02 13.89 2.14
CA ILE A 65 11.60 15.21 2.62
C ILE A 65 10.24 15.18 3.35
N VAL A 66 9.42 14.16 3.12
CA VAL A 66 8.12 14.02 3.78
C VAL A 66 8.33 13.29 5.09
N GLU A 67 8.13 14.01 6.20
CA GLU A 67 8.18 13.43 7.53
C GLU A 67 6.82 12.86 7.92
N GLN A 68 6.74 11.55 8.14
CA GLN A 68 5.54 10.85 8.58
C GLN A 68 5.69 10.49 10.06
N LYS A 69 4.82 11.02 10.91
CA LYS A 69 4.90 10.83 12.36
C LYS A 69 3.55 10.48 12.95
N VAL A 70 3.60 9.70 14.03
CA VAL A 70 2.46 9.38 14.89
C VAL A 70 2.85 9.78 16.31
N GLU A 71 2.09 10.70 16.90
CA GLU A 71 2.39 11.29 18.22
C GLU A 71 1.22 11.05 19.19
N TYR A 72 1.53 10.73 20.44
CA TYR A 72 0.51 10.50 21.46
C TYR A 72 0.08 11.83 22.11
N ASP A 73 -1.22 12.10 22.12
CA ASP A 73 -1.82 13.21 22.86
C ASP A 73 -2.31 12.74 24.24
N PRO A 74 -1.67 13.16 25.35
CA PRO A 74 -2.05 12.76 26.70
C PRO A 74 -3.38 13.36 27.17
N VAL A 75 -3.87 14.44 26.54
CA VAL A 75 -5.12 15.10 26.93
C VAL A 75 -6.32 14.31 26.44
N THR A 76 -6.26 13.87 25.17
CA THR A 76 -7.37 13.12 24.56
C THR A 76 -7.17 11.62 24.60
N GLY A 77 -5.96 11.14 24.88
CA GLY A 77 -5.60 9.72 24.84
C GLY A 77 -5.54 9.13 23.42
N ASN A 78 -5.46 9.99 22.40
CA ASN A 78 -5.47 9.60 20.99
C ASN A 78 -4.07 9.74 20.39
N TYR A 79 -3.85 9.10 19.25
CA TYR A 79 -2.62 9.23 18.48
C TYR A 79 -2.87 10.10 17.27
N ILE A 80 -2.10 11.17 17.13
CA ILE A 80 -2.17 12.12 16.02
C ILE A 80 -1.22 11.65 14.94
N VAL A 81 -1.79 11.32 13.77
CA VAL A 81 -1.05 10.98 12.55
C VAL A 81 -0.91 12.23 11.72
N PHE A 82 0.32 12.65 11.43
CA PHE A 82 0.56 13.82 10.61
C PHE A 82 1.75 13.64 9.68
N GLU A 83 1.73 14.44 8.62
CA GLU A 83 2.77 14.46 7.60
C GLU A 83 3.21 15.87 7.34
N LYS A 84 4.51 16.13 7.42
CA LYS A 84 5.10 17.47 7.29
C LYS A 84 6.15 17.52 6.20
N ILE A 85 6.25 18.68 5.56
CA ILE A 85 7.36 19.05 4.69
C ILE A 85 7.95 20.33 5.28
N GLY A 86 9.12 20.21 5.93
CA GLY A 86 9.64 21.28 6.77
C GLY A 86 8.68 21.57 7.93
N ASP A 87 8.15 22.78 7.99
CA ASP A 87 7.23 23.22 9.06
C ASP A 87 5.75 23.17 8.65
N GLU A 88 5.45 22.86 7.39
CA GLU A 88 4.09 22.85 6.86
C GLU A 88 3.49 21.45 6.86
N TYR A 89 2.21 21.34 7.22
CA TYR A 89 1.46 20.10 7.13
C TYR A 89 1.19 19.78 5.66
N TYR A 90 1.80 18.70 5.16
CA TYR A 90 1.57 18.21 3.82
C TYR A 90 0.14 17.69 3.64
N ARG A 91 -0.42 17.10 4.70
CA ARG A 91 -1.79 16.55 4.73
C ARG A 91 -2.46 16.87 6.06
N THR A 92 -3.80 16.84 6.04
CA THR A 92 -4.62 17.00 7.23
C THR A 92 -4.27 15.93 8.25
N PRO A 93 -3.98 16.31 9.52
CA PRO A 93 -3.76 15.34 10.57
C PRO A 93 -5.01 14.49 10.83
N THR A 94 -4.81 13.19 11.05
CA THR A 94 -5.86 12.24 11.45
C THR A 94 -5.61 11.79 12.88
N TYR A 95 -6.66 11.32 13.55
CA TYR A 95 -6.58 10.76 14.90
C TYR A 95 -6.85 9.26 14.86
N LEU A 96 -6.06 8.51 15.63
CA LEU A 96 -6.27 7.10 15.90
C LEU A 96 -6.56 6.91 17.37
N THR A 97 -7.47 5.99 17.67
CA THR A 97 -7.63 5.45 19.01
C THR A 97 -6.43 4.56 19.37
N PHE A 98 -6.25 4.30 20.67
CA PHE A 98 -5.19 3.38 21.13
C PHE A 98 -5.25 2.01 20.45
N ASN A 99 -6.44 1.45 20.28
CA ASN A 99 -6.61 0.15 19.64
C ASN A 99 -6.21 0.17 18.16
N GLU A 100 -6.57 1.22 17.42
CA GLU A 100 -6.20 1.36 16.00
C GLU A 100 -4.69 1.54 15.84
N TYR A 101 -4.06 2.32 16.73
CA TYR A 101 -2.61 2.46 16.77
C TYR A 101 -1.92 1.13 17.04
N LEU A 102 -2.39 0.36 18.02
CA LEU A 102 -1.83 -0.94 18.36
C LEU A 102 -1.94 -1.93 17.20
N ASP A 103 -3.10 -1.94 16.53
CA ASP A 103 -3.38 -2.81 15.39
C ASP A 103 -2.48 -2.48 14.20
N TRP A 104 -2.29 -1.19 13.92
CA TRP A 104 -1.34 -0.71 12.90
C TRP A 104 0.11 -1.08 13.25
N ARG A 105 0.52 -0.84 14.50
CA ARG A 105 1.89 -1.13 14.97
C ARG A 105 2.21 -2.61 14.87
N SER A 106 1.27 -3.47 15.28
CA SER A 106 1.39 -4.93 15.17
C SER A 106 1.65 -5.37 13.73
N LYS A 107 0.91 -4.82 12.76
CA LYS A 107 1.11 -5.11 11.32
C LYS A 107 2.48 -4.67 10.81
N GLN A 108 2.99 -3.52 11.27
CA GLN A 108 4.34 -3.06 10.91
C GLN A 108 5.42 -4.00 11.46
N GLU A 109 5.26 -4.45 12.71
CA GLU A 109 6.19 -5.35 13.37
C GLU A 109 6.21 -6.74 12.73
N GLU A 110 5.04 -7.27 12.36
CA GLU A 110 4.93 -8.51 11.60
C GLU A 110 5.66 -8.41 10.25
N LYS A 111 5.43 -7.32 9.51
CA LYS A 111 6.13 -7.05 8.25
C LYS A 111 7.64 -6.98 8.45
N GLU A 112 8.10 -6.28 9.49
CA GLU A 112 9.52 -6.18 9.80
C GLU A 112 10.12 -7.54 10.18
N TYR A 113 9.39 -8.34 10.97
CA TYR A 113 9.79 -9.69 11.34
C TYR A 113 10.01 -10.58 10.11
N PHE A 114 9.07 -10.61 9.17
CA PHE A 114 9.23 -11.37 7.93
C PHE A 114 10.34 -10.81 7.03
N ASN A 115 10.53 -9.48 6.99
CA ASN A 115 11.66 -8.90 6.26
C ASN A 115 13.02 -9.31 6.84
N ARG A 116 13.12 -9.46 8.18
CA ARG A 116 14.32 -9.99 8.85
C ARG A 116 14.54 -11.46 8.49
N LEU A 117 13.49 -12.29 8.50
CA LEU A 117 13.57 -13.70 8.10
C LEU A 117 13.98 -13.88 6.63
N ALA A 118 13.46 -13.02 5.74
CA ALA A 118 13.81 -13.02 4.32
C ALA A 118 15.25 -12.52 4.02
N GLY A 119 15.99 -12.09 5.05
CA GLY A 119 17.39 -11.63 4.90
C GLY A 119 17.53 -10.25 4.26
N ILE A 120 16.43 -9.52 4.04
CA ILE A 120 16.39 -8.20 3.37
C ILE A 120 17.20 -7.16 4.16
N ASN A 121 17.32 -7.33 5.47
CA ASN A 121 18.06 -6.42 6.36
C ASN A 121 19.58 -6.69 6.44
N THR A 122 20.10 -7.65 5.68
CA THR A 122 21.54 -7.92 5.70
C THR A 122 22.23 -7.12 4.59
N GLY A 123 22.81 -5.97 4.92
CA GLY A 123 23.71 -5.22 4.04
C GLY A 123 25.00 -5.99 3.65
N ARG A 124 25.04 -7.31 3.84
CA ARG A 124 26.17 -8.18 3.49
C ARG A 124 25.96 -8.73 2.08
N LYS A 125 26.42 -7.95 1.10
CA LYS A 125 26.79 -8.47 -0.24
C LYS A 125 28.05 -9.34 -0.09
N GLY A 126 27.88 -10.60 0.30
CA GLY A 126 28.98 -11.57 0.35
C GLY A 126 28.46 -12.94 -0.07
N PRO A 127 29.16 -13.68 -0.94
CA PRO A 127 28.77 -15.03 -1.28
C PRO A 127 29.04 -15.89 -0.03
N SER A 128 28.05 -16.67 0.40
CA SER A 128 28.21 -17.67 1.45
C SER A 128 28.34 -17.13 2.87
N VAL A 129 27.22 -16.69 3.47
CA VAL A 129 26.99 -16.97 4.89
C VAL A 129 25.54 -17.42 5.03
N THR A 130 25.34 -18.72 5.23
CA THR A 130 24.15 -19.30 5.85
C THR A 130 24.04 -18.72 7.26
N THR A 131 23.64 -17.45 7.37
CA THR A 131 23.36 -16.82 8.65
C THR A 131 21.97 -17.31 9.01
N ASP A 132 21.88 -18.23 9.97
CA ASP A 132 20.58 -18.66 10.49
C ASP A 132 19.83 -17.40 10.96
N PRO A 133 18.71 -17.03 10.29
CA PRO A 133 17.99 -15.81 10.62
C PRO A 133 17.42 -15.87 12.04
N MET A 134 17.35 -17.05 12.67
CA MET A 134 16.90 -17.23 14.06
C MET A 134 17.95 -16.86 15.11
N GLU A 135 19.25 -16.99 14.84
CA GLU A 135 20.32 -16.78 15.84
C GLU A 135 20.46 -15.30 16.26
N ARG A 136 19.91 -14.37 15.47
CA ARG A 136 20.04 -12.92 15.67
C ARG A 136 18.84 -12.26 16.36
N ILE A 137 17.82 -13.03 16.73
CA ILE A 137 16.57 -12.51 17.31
C ILE A 137 16.61 -12.72 18.83
N ASP A 138 17.05 -11.71 19.59
CA ASP A 138 16.82 -11.69 21.03
C ASP A 138 15.36 -11.33 21.32
N ILE A 139 14.54 -12.34 21.66
CA ILE A 139 13.10 -12.18 21.85
C ILE A 139 12.78 -11.39 23.12
N GLN A 140 13.63 -11.47 24.16
CA GLN A 140 13.31 -10.92 25.47
C GLN A 140 13.51 -9.41 25.52
N GLY A 141 14.67 -8.90 25.07
CA GLY A 141 14.94 -7.46 25.03
C GLY A 141 14.00 -6.71 24.08
N ASN A 142 13.77 -7.26 22.88
CA ASN A 142 12.93 -6.61 21.87
C ASN A 142 11.45 -6.53 22.30
N LEU A 143 10.93 -7.49 23.08
CA LEU A 143 9.52 -7.45 23.50
C LEU A 143 9.27 -6.34 24.52
N VAL A 144 10.16 -6.14 25.49
CA VAL A 144 10.04 -5.06 26.49
C VAL A 144 10.13 -3.70 25.79
N ASP A 145 11.08 -3.52 24.88
CA ASP A 145 11.21 -2.28 24.11
C ASP A 145 9.98 -2.00 23.24
N ARG A 146 9.35 -3.03 22.65
CA ARG A 146 8.13 -2.90 21.86
C ARG A 146 6.90 -2.57 22.70
N LEU A 147 6.79 -3.13 23.91
CA LEU A 147 5.66 -2.90 24.80
C LEU A 147 5.77 -1.57 25.56
N PHE A 148 6.97 -1.10 25.84
CA PHE A 148 7.21 0.05 26.72
C PHE A 148 7.98 1.21 26.07
N GLY A 149 8.33 1.11 24.78
CA GLY A 149 8.91 2.23 24.03
C GLY A 149 10.43 2.41 24.17
N GLY A 150 11.16 1.38 24.59
CA GLY A 150 12.61 1.43 24.79
C GLY A 150 13.02 1.69 26.24
N THR A 151 14.25 1.33 26.58
CA THR A 151 14.82 1.20 27.94
C THR A 151 14.97 2.47 28.79
N GLU A 152 14.31 3.58 28.48
CA GLU A 152 14.37 4.79 29.30
C GLU A 152 12.98 5.41 29.49
N VAL A 153 12.22 4.83 30.42
CA VAL A 153 11.03 5.49 30.95
C VAL A 153 11.49 6.40 32.09
N ASP A 154 11.80 7.67 31.80
CA ASP A 154 12.05 8.71 32.84
C ASP A 154 10.74 9.07 33.54
N ILE A 155 10.26 8.17 34.40
CA ILE A 155 9.16 8.47 35.30
C ILE A 155 9.74 9.26 36.47
N ARG A 156 9.46 10.57 36.52
CA ARG A 156 9.74 11.42 37.67
C ARG A 156 8.48 11.55 38.54
N PRO A 157 8.19 10.62 39.46
CA PRO A 157 7.07 10.78 40.37
C PRO A 157 7.33 12.01 41.26
N GLN A 158 6.49 13.02 41.16
CA GLN A 158 6.49 14.17 42.06
C GLN A 158 5.32 14.00 43.04
N GLY A 159 5.63 13.82 44.32
CA GLY A 159 4.64 13.68 45.39
C GLY A 159 5.07 12.71 46.49
N ASN A 160 4.55 12.93 47.71
CA ASN A 160 4.76 12.03 48.84
C ASN A 160 3.53 11.10 48.96
N VAL A 161 3.76 9.81 49.16
CA VAL A 161 2.70 8.83 49.47
C VAL A 161 2.88 8.39 50.91
N ASP A 162 2.00 8.84 51.81
CA ASP A 162 1.97 8.39 53.20
C ASP A 162 0.98 7.22 53.34
N LEU A 163 1.51 6.00 53.49
CA LEU A 163 0.70 4.83 53.89
C LEU A 163 0.73 4.70 55.42
N THR A 164 -0.42 4.86 56.07
CA THR A 164 -0.59 4.57 57.50
C THR A 164 -1.32 3.24 57.66
N PHE A 165 -0.65 2.25 58.25
CA PHE A 165 -1.27 0.99 58.66
C PHE A 165 -1.54 1.06 60.16
N GLY A 166 -2.83 1.11 60.54
CA GLY A 166 -3.29 1.00 61.92
C GLY A 166 -3.97 -0.35 62.13
N LEU A 167 -3.54 -1.08 63.16
CA LEU A 167 -4.28 -2.22 63.70
C LEU A 167 -4.71 -1.87 65.12
N ASP A 168 -5.97 -1.48 65.27
CA ASP A 168 -6.60 -1.35 66.58
C ASP A 168 -7.14 -2.73 66.99
N TYR A 169 -6.53 -3.31 68.03
CA TYR A 169 -7.07 -4.46 68.74
C TYR A 169 -7.41 -4.02 70.17
N TYR A 170 -8.68 -4.17 70.55
CA TYR A 170 -9.22 -3.93 71.89
C TYR A 170 -9.46 -5.25 72.62
#